data_AF-A0A258E734-F1
#
_entry.id   AF-A0A258E734-F1
#
_cell.length_a   1.000
_cell.length_b   1.000
_cell.length_c   1.000
_cell.angle_alpha   90.00
_cell.angle_beta   90.00
_cell.angle_gamma   90.00
#
_symmetry.space_group_name_H-M   'P 1'
#
loop_
_entity.id
_entity.type
_entity.pdbx_description
1 polymer ?
#
loop_
_entity_poly.entity_id
_entity_poly.type
_entity_poly.pdbx_seq_one_letter_code
_entity_poly.pdbx_strand_id
1 'polypeptide(L)'
;MELWRFGDYKYYTRLELLAGVFGIPTSKESIDGSEVNATFYKEKDLEKIKKYCQRDVEVTARIYMAMHPQLDELEIEIVPTEDSKKDHKE
;
A
#
# COMPACT_ATOMS: atom_id res chain seq x y z
N MET A 1 30.39 -10.94 -11.91
CA MET A 1 29.21 -10.49 -11.13
C MET A 1 29.24 -8.98 -11.06
N GLU A 2 28.14 -8.33 -11.46
CA GLU A 2 28.00 -6.87 -11.62
C GLU A 2 27.40 -6.24 -10.34
N LEU A 3 27.97 -6.55 -9.16
CA LEU A 3 27.44 -6.12 -7.85
C LEU A 3 27.36 -4.59 -7.67
N TRP A 4 28.12 -3.82 -8.46
CA TRP A 4 28.12 -2.36 -8.44
C TRP A 4 26.90 -1.74 -9.10
N ARG A 5 26.11 -2.51 -9.86
CA ARG A 5 24.83 -2.07 -10.46
C ARG A 5 23.62 -2.44 -9.59
N PHE A 6 23.83 -2.77 -8.32
CA PHE A 6 22.75 -3.08 -7.40
C PHE A 6 21.84 -1.86 -7.23
N GLY A 7 20.59 -1.96 -7.70
CA GLY A 7 19.61 -0.87 -7.72
C GLY A 7 19.49 -0.11 -9.05
N ASP A 8 20.37 -0.37 -10.02
CA ASP A 8 20.28 0.24 -11.36
C ASP A 8 19.19 -0.43 -12.23
N TYR A 9 18.88 -1.70 -11.92
CA TYR A 9 17.72 -2.39 -12.46
C TYR A 9 16.44 -1.98 -11.73
N LYS A 10 15.70 -1.06 -12.34
CA LYS A 10 14.36 -0.70 -11.88
C LYS A 10 13.33 -1.60 -12.55
N TYR A 11 12.95 -2.67 -11.85
CA TYR A 11 11.80 -3.48 -12.23
C TYR A 11 10.51 -2.77 -11.77
N TYR A 12 10.00 -1.87 -12.61
CA TYR A 12 8.73 -1.20 -12.36
C TYR A 12 7.56 -2.14 -12.67
N THR A 13 7.27 -3.05 -11.75
CA THR A 13 6.06 -3.87 -11.81
C THR A 13 4.96 -3.19 -11.00
N ARG A 14 3.81 -2.93 -11.64
CA ARG A 14 2.65 -2.34 -10.96
C ARG A 14 2.10 -3.32 -9.91
N LEU A 15 1.74 -2.80 -8.73
CA LEU A 15 1.12 -3.58 -7.66
C LEU A 15 -0.15 -4.30 -8.14
N GLU A 16 -0.96 -3.60 -8.95
CA GLU A 16 -2.17 -4.14 -9.58
C GLU A 16 -1.91 -5.41 -10.41
N LEU A 17 -0.78 -5.45 -11.12
CA LEU A 17 -0.43 -6.59 -11.96
C LEU A 17 -0.07 -7.80 -11.10
N LEU A 18 0.74 -7.59 -10.05
CA LEU A 18 1.08 -8.64 -9.10
C LEU A 18 -0.15 -9.18 -8.39
N ALA A 19 -1.01 -8.29 -7.89
CA ALA A 19 -2.26 -8.68 -7.24
C ALA A 19 -3.16 -9.50 -8.19
N GLY A 20 -3.27 -9.09 -9.46
CA GLY A 20 -4.01 -9.84 -10.49
C GLY A 20 -3.43 -11.22 -10.77
N VAL A 21 -2.11 -11.37 -10.79
CA VAL A 21 -1.42 -12.67 -10.98
C VAL A 21 -1.69 -13.62 -9.82
N PHE A 22 -1.71 -13.12 -8.59
CA PHE A 22 -1.97 -13.92 -7.38
C PHE A 22 -3.45 -14.05 -7.02
N GLY A 23 -4.36 -13.49 -7.81
CA GLY A 23 -5.81 -13.51 -7.50
C GLY A 23 -6.20 -12.71 -6.26
N ILE A 24 -5.35 -11.77 -5.82
CA ILE A 24 -5.59 -10.91 -4.67
C ILE A 24 -6.49 -9.75 -5.11
N PRO A 25 -7.59 -9.44 -4.39
CA PRO A 25 -8.43 -8.30 -4.72
C PRO A 25 -7.64 -7.00 -4.66
N THR A 26 -7.75 -6.19 -5.72
CA THR A 26 -6.97 -4.95 -5.85
C THR A 26 -7.63 -3.77 -5.12
N SER A 27 -6.89 -2.67 -4.97
CA SER A 27 -7.34 -1.41 -4.35
C SER A 27 -8.16 -0.48 -5.26
N LYS A 28 -8.60 -0.96 -6.44
CA LYS A 28 -9.21 -0.12 -7.50
C LYS A 28 -10.59 0.51 -7.22
N GLU A 29 -11.04 0.57 -5.97
CA GLU A 29 -12.39 1.06 -5.66
C GLU A 29 -12.45 2.51 -5.17
N SER A 30 -11.34 3.22 -4.88
CA SER A 30 -11.42 4.55 -4.23
C SER A 30 -10.75 5.73 -4.94
N ILE A 31 -9.43 5.69 -5.17
CA ILE A 31 -8.65 6.77 -5.80
C ILE A 31 -7.34 6.19 -6.37
N ASP A 32 -6.81 6.77 -7.45
CA ASP A 32 -5.46 6.51 -7.96
C ASP A 32 -4.42 7.43 -7.31
N GLY A 33 -3.13 7.06 -7.40
CA GLY A 33 -2.02 7.88 -6.91
C GLY A 33 -1.98 9.29 -7.49
N SER A 34 -2.47 9.47 -8.73
CA SER A 34 -2.60 10.79 -9.36
C SER A 34 -3.71 11.68 -8.74
N GLU A 35 -4.69 11.07 -8.09
CA GLU A 35 -5.86 11.74 -7.52
C GLU A 35 -5.64 12.20 -6.07
N VAL A 36 -4.56 11.76 -5.42
CA VAL A 36 -4.23 12.11 -4.03
C VAL A 36 -4.12 13.64 -3.84
N ASN A 37 -3.50 14.34 -4.79
CA ASN A 37 -3.35 15.80 -4.72
C ASN A 37 -4.72 16.51 -4.74
N ALA A 38 -5.57 16.13 -5.70
CA ALA A 38 -6.91 16.70 -5.82
C ALA A 38 -7.77 16.38 -4.58
N THR A 39 -7.68 15.15 -4.08
CA THR A 39 -8.40 14.71 -2.88
C THR A 39 -7.98 15.52 -1.65
N PHE A 40 -6.68 15.78 -1.49
CA PHE A 40 -6.16 16.53 -0.34
C PHE A 40 -6.57 18.02 -0.38
N TYR A 41 -6.33 18.70 -1.51
CA TYR A 41 -6.51 20.16 -1.57
C TYR A 41 -7.94 20.60 -1.92
N LYS A 42 -8.65 19.84 -2.75
CA LYS A 42 -10.00 20.21 -3.22
C LYS A 42 -11.08 19.54 -2.40
N GLU A 43 -11.03 18.22 -2.27
CA GLU A 43 -12.04 17.45 -1.53
C GLU A 43 -11.85 17.55 -0.01
N LYS A 44 -10.62 17.83 0.44
CA LYS A 44 -10.22 17.86 1.86
C LYS A 44 -10.56 16.57 2.61
N ASP A 45 -10.54 15.45 1.90
CA ASP A 45 -10.90 14.13 2.44
C ASP A 45 -9.64 13.31 2.76
N LEU A 46 -9.12 13.51 3.97
CA LEU A 46 -7.95 12.78 4.46
C LEU A 46 -8.26 11.30 4.75
N GLU A 47 -9.50 10.99 5.09
CA GLU A 47 -9.90 9.63 5.45
C GLU A 47 -9.90 8.73 4.21
N LYS A 48 -10.30 9.26 3.05
CA LYS A 48 -10.18 8.58 1.75
C LYS A 48 -8.73 8.27 1.39
N ILE A 49 -7.81 9.22 1.61
CA ILE A 49 -6.36 9.04 1.36
C ILE A 49 -5.79 7.99 2.32
N LYS A 50 -6.16 8.05 3.61
CA LYS A 50 -5.73 7.07 4.62
C LYS A 50 -6.15 5.66 4.24
N LYS A 51 -7.42 5.45 3.88
CA LYS A 51 -7.94 4.15 3.45
C LYS A 51 -7.23 3.61 2.22
N TYR A 52 -6.94 4.48 1.25
CA TYR A 52 -6.17 4.13 0.06
C TYR A 52 -4.76 3.62 0.43
N CYS A 53 -4.02 4.38 1.23
CA CYS A 53 -2.68 3.97 1.68
C CYS A 53 -2.68 2.67 2.50
N GLN A 54 -3.66 2.50 3.40
CA GLN A 54 -3.79 1.28 4.19
C GLN A 54 -4.00 0.05 3.30
N ARG A 55 -4.85 0.18 2.27
CA ARG A 55 -5.13 -0.91 1.35
C ARG A 55 -3.94 -1.29 0.48
N ASP A 56 -3.13 -0.31 0.05
CA ASP A 56 -1.91 -0.59 -0.72
C ASP A 56 -0.88 -1.37 0.12
N VAL A 57 -0.75 -1.04 1.42
CA VAL A 57 0.10 -1.80 2.36
C VAL A 57 -0.43 -3.21 2.56
N GLU A 58 -1.73 -3.37 2.76
CA GLU A 58 -2.38 -4.68 2.92
C GLU A 58 -2.16 -5.58 1.69
N VAL A 59 -2.42 -5.06 0.48
CA VAL A 59 -2.20 -5.80 -0.78
C VAL A 59 -0.74 -6.18 -0.95
N THR A 60 0.18 -5.28 -0.60
CA THR A 60 1.63 -5.56 -0.64
C THR A 60 2.01 -6.70 0.31
N ALA A 61 1.49 -6.71 1.54
CA ALA A 61 1.72 -7.78 2.50
C ALA A 61 1.16 -9.12 2.01
N ARG A 62 -0.06 -9.13 1.43
CA ARG A 62 -0.66 -10.34 0.84
C ARG A 62 0.16 -10.89 -0.32
N ILE A 63 0.66 -10.03 -1.21
CA ILE A 63 1.55 -10.45 -2.31
C ILE A 63 2.83 -11.04 -1.74
N TYR A 64 3.42 -10.40 -0.74
CA TYR A 64 4.62 -10.91 -0.10
C TYR A 64 4.41 -12.32 0.47
N MET A 65 3.29 -12.57 1.15
CA MET A 65 2.93 -13.89 1.64
C MET A 65 2.72 -14.90 0.51
N ALA A 66 2.01 -14.52 -0.55
CA ALA A 66 1.79 -15.38 -1.71
C ALA A 66 3.10 -15.79 -2.42
N MET A 67 4.14 -14.95 -2.33
CA MET A 67 5.48 -15.27 -2.82
C MET A 67 6.29 -16.17 -1.86
N HIS A 68 5.83 -16.37 -0.62
CA HIS A 68 6.50 -17.11 0.44
C HIS A 68 5.54 -18.12 1.11
N PRO A 69 5.34 -19.33 0.52
CA PRO A 69 4.35 -20.31 0.96
C PRO A 69 4.41 -20.72 2.45
N GLN A 70 5.58 -20.58 3.08
CA GLN A 70 5.74 -20.81 4.53
C GLN A 70 4.97 -19.81 5.41
N LEU A 71 4.35 -18.77 4.84
CA LEU A 71 3.61 -17.72 5.54
C LEU A 71 2.09 -17.87 5.42
N ASP A 72 1.59 -18.93 4.78
CA ASP A 72 0.15 -19.12 4.49
C ASP A 72 -0.75 -19.15 5.74
N GLU A 73 -0.19 -19.45 6.91
CA GLU A 73 -0.93 -19.50 8.19
C GLU A 73 -1.06 -18.13 8.89
N LEU A 74 -0.44 -17.07 8.36
CA LEU A 74 -0.47 -15.74 8.99
C LEU A 74 -1.73 -14.97 8.59
N GLU A 75 -2.43 -14.40 9.56
CA GLU A 75 -3.50 -13.45 9.33
C GLU A 75 -2.97 -12.01 9.39
N ILE A 76 -3.41 -11.17 8.46
CA ILE A 76 -3.08 -9.74 8.44
C ILE A 76 -4.18 -8.99 9.19
N GLU A 77 -3.81 -8.36 10.30
CA GLU A 77 -4.69 -7.46 11.04
C GLU A 77 -4.24 -6.01 10.88
N ILE A 78 -5.17 -5.14 10.50
CA ILE A 78 -4.95 -3.69 10.50
C ILE A 78 -5.22 -3.19 11.91
N VAL A 79 -4.15 -2.98 12.68
CA VAL A 79 -4.24 -2.37 14.02
C VAL A 79 -4.22 -0.85 13.88
N PRO A 80 -5.28 -0.13 14.29
CA PRO A 80 -5.22 1.31 14.41
C PRO A 80 -4.21 1.66 15.49
N THR A 81 -3.15 2.39 15.15
CA THR A 81 -2.40 3.13 16.17
C THR A 81 -3.36 4.16 16.74
N GLU A 82 -3.72 4.03 18.03
CA GLU A 82 -4.53 5.05 18.70
C GLU A 82 -3.92 6.41 18.41
N ASP A 83 -4.76 7.33 17.95
CA ASP A 83 -4.37 8.67 17.53
C ASP A 83 -3.42 9.24 18.59
N SER A 84 -2.16 9.42 18.20
CA SER A 84 -1.27 10.28 18.96
C SER A 84 -1.94 11.65 18.96
N LYS A 85 -2.73 11.92 20.01
CA LYS A 85 -3.08 13.25 20.48
C LYS A 85 -1.76 13.95 20.78
N LYS A 86 -1.06 14.38 19.74
CA LYS A 86 -0.13 15.49 19.85
C LYS A 86 -1.02 16.71 19.79
N ASP A 87 -1.39 17.15 20.99
CA ASP A 87 -1.78 18.51 21.27
C ASP A 87 -0.81 19.45 20.54
N HIS A 88 -1.17 19.89 19.34
CA HIS A 88 -0.69 21.18 18.86
C HIS A 88 -1.51 22.23 19.61
N LYS A 89 -1.11 22.44 20.86
CA LYS A 89 -1.42 23.64 21.62
C LYS A 89 -0.81 24.82 20.87
N GLU A 90 -1.62 25.87 20.77
CA GLU A 90 -1.43 27.16 20.06
C GLU A 90 0.00 27.67 19.91
#